data_AF-A0A7V4ZY22-F1
#
_entry.id   AF-A0A7V4ZY22-F1
#
_cell.length_a   1.000
_cell.length_b   1.000
_cell.length_c   1.000
_cell.angle_alpha   90.00
_cell.angle_beta   90.00
_cell.angle_gamma   90.00
#
_symmetry.space_group_name_H-M   'P 1'
#
loop_
_entity.id
_entity.type
_entity.pdbx_description
1 polymer ?
#
loop_
_entity_poly.entity_id
_entity_poly.type
_entity_poly.pdbx_seq_one_letter_code
_entity_poly.pdbx_strand_id
1 'polypeptide(L)'
;MSDVKNQAQLDVEELLSKVDKESSFRKLSGSHHRLVAVAAICFSLFQLYTASFGLLPAQMQRAMHLLFVLFLAYLLYPIRKGLKANRIPWYDGLLALGAGLCAGYIAYNYTGLMDRAGAFTTLDIIVGTLGILAVLEACRRVVGLPILIIACSFIAYAFLGPYMPGFLNHRGYSFRRIVGHLYYTTEGVLGLPLGVSSTFIFLFILFGAFLDKTGIGKFFIDVANAIAGFSAGGPAKVAVISSAMMGTISGSSVSNTVGTGSFTIPLMKKLGYKPEFAGAVEAAASTGGQLMPPIMGAAAFLMAETLGIPYLEVAKAAVIPAILYFSGIFIMVHLEAKKLGLSGIPRDQLPRIGRVMKEQGHLILPLLAILYFLVQG
;
A
#
# COMPACT_ATOMS: atom_id res chain seq x y z
N MET A 1 20.57 10.15 24.53
CA MET A 1 19.20 9.64 24.28
C MET A 1 18.76 9.77 22.82
N SER A 2 19.25 10.74 22.05
CA SER A 2 19.00 10.86 20.60
C SER A 2 19.63 9.72 19.78
N ASP A 3 20.88 9.34 20.09
CA ASP A 3 21.60 8.34 19.29
C ASP A 3 21.02 6.93 19.42
N VAL A 4 20.55 6.56 20.62
CA VAL A 4 19.88 5.28 20.87
C VAL A 4 18.53 5.19 20.15
N LYS A 5 17.78 6.30 20.07
CA LYS A 5 16.51 6.35 19.30
C LYS A 5 16.77 6.25 17.80
N ASN A 6 17.80 6.95 17.30
CA ASN A 6 18.20 6.86 15.90
C ASN A 6 18.66 5.46 15.52
N GLN A 7 19.45 4.80 16.38
CA GLN A 7 19.94 3.45 16.13
C GLN A 7 18.81 2.41 16.13
N ALA A 8 17.87 2.50 17.08
CA ALA A 8 16.68 1.65 17.10
C ALA A 8 15.77 1.86 15.88
N GLN A 9 15.60 3.10 15.41
CA GLN A 9 14.85 3.37 14.17
C GLN A 9 15.55 2.82 12.92
N LEU A 10 16.88 2.93 12.86
CA LEU A 10 17.69 2.37 11.77
C LEU A 10 17.59 0.84 11.70
N ASP A 11 17.65 0.14 12.84
CA ASP A 11 17.49 -1.32 12.91
C ASP A 11 16.11 -1.77 12.46
N VAL A 12 15.07 -1.04 12.87
CA VAL A 12 13.68 -1.31 12.50
C VAL A 12 13.48 -1.14 10.98
N GLU A 13 13.99 -0.06 10.40
CA GLU A 13 13.85 0.19 8.96
C GLU A 13 14.68 -0.79 8.11
N GLU A 14 15.83 -1.24 8.62
CA GLU A 14 16.61 -2.30 7.99
C GLU A 14 15.86 -3.64 8.02
N LEU A 15 15.26 -4.00 9.16
CA LEU A 15 14.41 -5.18 9.30
C LEU A 15 13.22 -5.13 8.33
N LEU A 16 12.50 -4.01 8.26
CA LEU A 16 11.41 -3.78 7.30
C LEU A 16 11.86 -4.08 5.87
N SER A 17 12.99 -3.52 5.44
CA SER A 17 13.50 -3.70 4.08
C SER A 17 13.90 -5.15 3.75
N LYS A 18 14.13 -6.00 4.77
CA LYS A 18 14.45 -7.43 4.60
C LYS A 18 13.19 -8.27 4.49
N VAL A 19 12.16 -7.96 5.28
CA VAL A 19 10.93 -8.78 5.38
C VAL A 19 9.86 -8.35 4.38
N ASP A 20 9.84 -7.07 4.00
CA ASP A 20 8.88 -6.52 3.05
C ASP A 20 9.60 -5.97 1.80
N LYS A 21 9.25 -6.54 0.64
CA LYS A 21 9.82 -6.13 -0.64
C LYS A 21 9.37 -4.73 -1.03
N GLU A 22 8.15 -4.34 -0.67
CA GLU A 22 7.60 -3.02 -1.00
C GLU A 22 8.36 -1.92 -0.26
N SER A 23 8.82 -2.22 0.95
CA SER A 23 9.68 -1.36 1.78
C SER A 23 11.16 -1.33 1.36
N SER A 24 11.57 -2.04 0.31
CA SER A 24 12.98 -2.17 -0.12
C SER A 24 13.45 -1.13 -1.15
N PHE A 25 12.99 0.12 -1.02
CA PHE A 25 13.36 1.23 -1.92
C PHE A 25 14.70 1.90 -1.55
N ARG A 26 15.28 2.67 -2.49
CA ARG A 26 16.53 3.40 -2.31
C ARG A 26 16.39 4.57 -1.34
N LYS A 27 17.33 4.70 -0.40
CA LYS A 27 17.52 5.91 0.41
C LYS A 27 18.41 6.90 -0.35
N LEU A 28 17.79 7.74 -1.18
CA LEU A 28 18.50 8.71 -2.02
C LEU A 28 18.95 9.93 -1.23
N SER A 29 20.06 10.55 -1.65
CA SER A 29 20.58 11.80 -1.07
C SER A 29 20.94 12.82 -2.15
N GLY A 30 21.05 14.10 -1.76
CA GLY A 30 21.51 15.17 -2.64
C GLY A 30 20.52 15.55 -3.75
N SER A 31 21.01 15.69 -4.99
CA SER A 31 20.19 16.09 -6.16
C SER A 31 19.18 15.01 -6.57
N HIS A 32 19.53 13.73 -6.44
CA HIS A 32 18.67 12.60 -6.77
C HIS A 32 17.43 12.54 -5.86
N HIS A 33 17.60 12.83 -4.57
CA HIS A 33 16.49 12.97 -3.64
C HIS A 33 15.55 14.10 -4.06
N ARG A 34 16.10 15.27 -4.44
CA ARG A 34 15.30 16.41 -4.91
C ARG A 34 14.51 16.07 -6.17
N LEU A 35 15.11 15.37 -7.13
CA LEU A 35 14.42 14.92 -8.34
C LEU A 35 13.21 14.03 -8.01
N VAL A 36 13.41 13.01 -7.16
CA VAL A 36 12.32 12.10 -6.75
C VAL A 36 11.26 12.85 -5.95
N ALA A 37 11.65 13.73 -5.04
CA ALA A 37 10.72 14.53 -4.25
C ALA A 37 9.86 15.42 -5.15
N VAL A 38 10.46 16.10 -6.12
CA VAL A 38 9.71 16.93 -7.09
C VAL A 38 8.74 16.06 -7.90
N ALA A 39 9.18 14.91 -8.41
CA ALA A 39 8.32 14.01 -9.17
C ALA A 39 7.15 13.48 -8.32
N ALA A 40 7.40 13.10 -7.06
CA ALA A 40 6.35 12.66 -6.14
C ALA A 40 5.38 13.79 -5.79
N ILE A 41 5.88 15.02 -5.56
CA ILE A 41 5.03 16.20 -5.34
C ILE A 41 4.17 16.49 -6.58
N CYS A 42 4.75 16.49 -7.77
CA CYS A 42 4.00 16.65 -9.02
C CYS A 42 2.93 15.58 -9.20
N PHE A 43 3.24 14.33 -8.86
CA PHE A 43 2.29 13.23 -8.90
C PHE A 43 1.13 13.44 -7.91
N SER A 44 1.45 13.79 -6.66
CA SER A 44 0.44 14.10 -5.64
C SER A 44 -0.43 15.29 -6.04
N LEU A 45 0.17 16.36 -6.56
CA LEU A 45 -0.56 17.54 -7.02
C LEU A 45 -1.48 17.22 -8.20
N PHE A 46 -1.01 16.43 -9.17
CA PHE A 46 -1.84 15.98 -10.30
C PHE A 46 -3.07 15.21 -9.79
N GLN A 47 -2.86 14.23 -8.91
CA GLN A 47 -3.94 13.40 -8.39
C GLN A 47 -4.94 14.22 -7.56
N LEU A 48 -4.45 15.09 -6.67
CA LEU A 48 -5.29 16.00 -5.89
C LEU A 48 -6.08 16.97 -6.77
N TYR A 49 -5.45 17.50 -7.82
CA TYR A 49 -6.12 18.38 -8.78
C TYR A 49 -7.25 17.66 -9.50
N THR A 50 -6.98 16.49 -10.09
CA THR A 50 -8.03 15.72 -10.81
C THR A 50 -9.12 15.20 -9.88
N ALA A 51 -8.80 14.93 -8.62
CA ALA A 51 -9.79 14.58 -7.61
C ALA A 51 -10.70 15.77 -7.24
N SER A 52 -10.15 16.99 -7.22
CA SER A 52 -10.89 18.19 -6.79
C SER A 52 -11.66 18.89 -7.92
N PHE A 53 -11.12 18.87 -9.14
CA PHE A 53 -11.63 19.62 -10.28
C PHE A 53 -12.24 18.75 -11.39
N GLY A 54 -12.27 17.43 -11.19
CA GLY A 54 -12.83 16.47 -12.12
C GLY A 54 -11.77 15.60 -12.80
N LEU A 55 -12.12 14.33 -12.99
CA LEU A 55 -11.24 13.34 -13.60
C LEU A 55 -11.11 13.56 -15.11
N LEU A 56 -9.91 13.33 -15.64
CA LEU A 56 -9.70 13.23 -17.07
C LEU A 56 -10.39 11.98 -17.65
N PRO A 57 -10.58 11.88 -18.97
CA PRO A 57 -11.00 10.63 -19.61
C PRO A 57 -10.14 9.46 -19.13
N ALA A 58 -10.78 8.30 -18.89
CA ALA A 58 -10.17 7.20 -18.16
C ALA A 58 -8.79 6.78 -18.71
N GLN A 59 -8.62 6.73 -20.03
CA GLN A 59 -7.34 6.41 -20.67
C GLN A 59 -6.26 7.45 -20.36
N MET A 60 -6.59 8.75 -20.37
CA MET A 60 -5.64 9.82 -20.05
C MET A 60 -5.29 9.83 -18.56
N GLN A 61 -6.30 9.74 -17.67
CA GLN A 61 -6.08 9.71 -16.22
C GLN A 61 -5.15 8.55 -15.83
N ARG A 62 -5.46 7.34 -16.31
CA ARG A 62 -4.70 6.13 -16.03
C ARG A 62 -3.31 6.17 -16.64
N ALA A 63 -3.16 6.70 -17.85
CA ALA A 63 -1.85 6.85 -18.50
C ALA A 63 -0.94 7.84 -17.75
N MET A 64 -1.47 8.98 -17.34
CA MET A 64 -0.72 9.97 -16.54
C MET A 64 -0.32 9.40 -15.19
N HIS A 65 -1.22 8.69 -14.52
CA HIS A 65 -0.89 7.97 -13.29
C HIS A 65 0.22 6.94 -13.51
N LEU A 66 0.10 6.10 -14.55
CA LEU A 66 1.10 5.10 -14.90
C LEU A 66 2.47 5.72 -15.22
N LEU A 67 2.49 6.88 -15.87
CA LEU A 67 3.72 7.63 -16.14
C LEU A 67 4.47 7.92 -14.84
N PHE A 68 3.80 8.52 -13.86
CA PHE A 68 4.43 8.84 -12.58
C PHE A 68 4.84 7.58 -11.82
N VAL A 69 3.99 6.56 -11.80
CA VAL A 69 4.28 5.28 -11.13
C VAL A 69 5.51 4.61 -11.74
N LEU A 70 5.58 4.46 -13.07
CA LEU A 70 6.75 3.86 -13.73
C LEU A 70 7.99 4.71 -13.51
N PHE A 71 7.89 6.02 -13.69
CA PHE A 71 9.02 6.93 -13.47
C PHE A 71 9.59 6.77 -12.05
N LEU A 72 8.75 6.85 -11.02
CA LEU A 72 9.17 6.69 -9.63
C LEU A 72 9.64 5.26 -9.33
N ALA A 73 9.00 4.23 -9.87
CA ALA A 73 9.38 2.83 -9.66
C ALA A 73 10.83 2.57 -10.11
N TYR A 74 11.22 3.05 -11.29
CA TYR A 74 12.59 2.86 -11.80
C TYR A 74 13.63 3.69 -11.03
N LEU A 75 13.29 4.88 -10.54
CA LEU A 75 14.22 5.68 -9.72
C LEU A 75 14.42 5.09 -8.32
N LEU A 76 13.35 4.61 -7.70
CA LEU A 76 13.32 4.15 -6.30
C LEU A 76 13.70 2.67 -6.13
N TYR A 77 13.30 1.78 -7.05
CA TYR A 77 13.52 0.35 -6.92
C TYR A 77 14.69 -0.14 -7.80
N PRO A 78 15.79 -0.63 -7.19
CA PRO A 78 16.96 -1.07 -7.94
C PRO A 78 16.70 -2.38 -8.69
N ILE A 79 17.45 -2.60 -9.77
CA ILE A 79 17.35 -3.80 -10.62
C ILE A 79 17.62 -5.13 -9.89
N ARG A 80 18.49 -5.10 -8.87
CA ARG A 80 18.84 -6.25 -8.01
C ARG A 80 18.78 -5.83 -6.55
N LYS A 81 18.30 -6.75 -5.71
CA LYS A 81 18.35 -6.63 -4.25
C LYS A 81 19.80 -6.45 -3.80
N GLY A 82 20.03 -5.54 -2.86
CA GLY A 82 21.37 -5.28 -2.29
C GLY A 82 22.15 -4.15 -2.98
N LEU A 83 21.76 -3.68 -4.17
CA LEU A 83 22.29 -2.45 -4.78
C LEU A 83 21.64 -1.21 -4.14
N LYS A 84 21.80 -1.06 -2.82
CA LYS A 84 21.33 0.09 -2.04
C LYS A 84 22.32 1.24 -2.19
N ALA A 85 22.44 1.78 -3.40
CA ALA A 85 23.22 2.98 -3.63
C ALA A 85 22.41 4.22 -3.26
N ASN A 86 23.02 5.20 -2.60
CA ASN A 86 22.41 6.51 -2.29
C ASN A 86 22.23 7.40 -3.54
N ARG A 87 22.45 6.84 -4.73
CA ARG A 87 22.42 7.51 -6.04
C ARG A 87 21.65 6.66 -7.05
N ILE A 88 21.06 7.32 -8.03
CA ILE A 88 20.35 6.66 -9.13
C ILE A 88 21.38 6.40 -10.24
N PRO A 89 21.61 5.14 -10.64
CA PRO A 89 22.44 4.83 -11.79
C PRO A 89 21.85 5.43 -13.08
N TRP A 90 22.70 5.84 -14.01
CA TRP A 90 22.27 6.45 -15.27
C TRP A 90 21.27 5.59 -16.06
N TYR A 91 21.44 4.26 -16.01
CA TYR A 91 20.57 3.32 -16.72
C TYR A 91 19.15 3.28 -16.12
N ASP A 92 19.01 3.46 -14.80
CA ASP A 92 17.70 3.55 -14.16
C ASP A 92 17.03 4.88 -14.44
N GLY A 93 17.81 5.97 -14.56
CA GLY A 93 17.30 7.26 -15.04
C GLY A 93 16.78 7.18 -16.47
N LEU A 94 17.52 6.50 -17.37
CA LEU A 94 17.11 6.29 -18.75
C LEU A 94 15.86 5.42 -18.85
N LEU A 95 15.80 4.31 -18.09
CA LEU A 95 14.61 3.45 -18.02
C LEU A 95 13.40 4.18 -17.45
N ALA A 96 13.58 4.98 -16.40
CA ALA A 96 12.51 5.80 -15.82
C ALA A 96 11.93 6.77 -16.85
N LEU A 97 12.80 7.50 -17.56
CA LEU A 97 12.37 8.41 -18.62
C LEU A 97 11.69 7.66 -19.77
N GLY A 98 12.28 6.58 -20.27
CA GLY A 98 11.72 5.79 -21.36
C GLY A 98 10.35 5.20 -21.01
N ALA A 99 10.21 4.61 -19.82
CA ALA A 99 8.97 4.04 -19.33
C ALA A 99 7.89 5.12 -19.12
N GLY A 100 8.27 6.25 -18.53
CA GLY A 100 7.39 7.40 -18.35
C GLY A 100 6.90 7.97 -19.70
N LEU A 101 7.79 8.11 -20.67
CA LEU A 101 7.44 8.58 -22.02
C LEU A 101 6.52 7.60 -22.76
N CYS A 102 6.68 6.28 -22.59
CA CYS A 102 5.77 5.30 -23.18
C CYS A 102 4.35 5.46 -22.64
N ALA A 103 4.19 5.65 -21.33
CA ALA A 103 2.88 5.91 -20.72
C ALA A 103 2.33 7.29 -21.12
N GLY A 104 3.19 8.32 -21.14
CA GLY A 104 2.85 9.69 -21.55
C GLY A 104 2.40 9.80 -22.99
N TYR A 105 2.91 8.94 -23.88
CA TYR A 105 2.48 8.87 -25.28
C TYR A 105 0.97 8.63 -25.42
N ILE A 106 0.37 7.85 -24.53
CA ILE A 106 -1.08 7.58 -24.55
C ILE A 106 -1.86 8.86 -24.26
N ALA A 107 -1.44 9.62 -23.24
CA ALA A 107 -2.07 10.88 -22.89
C ALA A 107 -1.86 11.95 -23.98
N TYR A 108 -0.67 12.00 -24.57
CA TYR A 108 -0.32 12.94 -25.62
C TYR A 108 -1.07 12.67 -26.94
N ASN A 109 -1.12 11.41 -27.38
CA ASN A 109 -1.74 11.00 -28.65
C ASN A 109 -3.15 10.42 -28.45
N TYR A 110 -3.86 10.86 -27.42
CA TYR A 110 -5.16 10.30 -27.02
C TYR A 110 -6.19 10.30 -28.16
N THR A 111 -6.41 11.47 -28.77
CA THR A 111 -7.38 11.63 -29.87
C THR A 111 -7.02 10.74 -31.07
N GLY A 112 -5.76 10.78 -31.50
CA GLY A 112 -5.30 9.94 -32.60
C GLY A 112 -5.44 8.45 -32.32
N LEU A 113 -5.17 7.99 -31.09
CA LEU A 113 -5.36 6.59 -30.70
C LEU A 113 -6.84 6.19 -30.73
N MET A 114 -7.75 7.07 -30.31
CA MET A 114 -9.19 6.85 -30.39
C MET A 114 -9.69 6.80 -31.84
N ASP A 115 -9.29 7.77 -32.66
CA ASP A 115 -9.72 7.88 -34.06
C ASP A 115 -9.27 6.68 -34.90
N ARG A 116 -8.11 6.10 -34.57
CA ARG A 116 -7.60 4.89 -35.24
C ARG A 116 -8.40 3.63 -34.89
N ALA A 117 -9.21 3.62 -33.83
CA ALA A 117 -10.09 2.51 -33.44
C ALA A 117 -9.47 1.09 -33.56
N GLY A 118 -8.20 0.95 -33.15
CA GLY A 118 -7.46 -0.32 -33.21
C GLY A 118 -6.57 -0.51 -34.44
N ALA A 119 -6.60 0.38 -35.42
CA ALA A 119 -5.65 0.45 -36.53
C ALA A 119 -4.32 1.10 -36.10
N PHE A 120 -3.67 0.51 -35.09
CA PHE A 120 -2.45 1.05 -34.49
C PHE A 120 -1.28 1.09 -35.49
N THR A 121 -0.64 2.26 -35.56
CA THR A 121 0.53 2.51 -36.41
C THR A 121 1.74 1.70 -35.95
N THR A 122 2.79 1.62 -36.76
CA THR A 122 4.04 0.96 -36.33
C THR A 122 4.65 1.64 -35.10
N LEU A 123 4.55 2.96 -34.97
CA LEU A 123 5.01 3.69 -33.80
C LEU A 123 4.21 3.29 -32.55
N ASP A 124 2.88 3.20 -32.66
CA ASP A 124 2.02 2.72 -31.56
C ASP A 124 2.45 1.31 -31.11
N ILE A 125 2.71 0.40 -32.06
CA ILE A 125 3.12 -0.96 -31.70
C ILE A 125 4.49 -0.98 -31.00
N ILE A 126 5.44 -0.14 -31.43
CA ILE A 126 6.76 -0.03 -30.78
C ILE A 126 6.60 0.50 -29.35
N VAL A 127 5.88 1.63 -29.19
CA VAL A 127 5.66 2.26 -27.87
C VAL A 127 4.90 1.32 -26.94
N GLY A 128 3.85 0.66 -27.43
CA GLY A 128 3.08 -0.32 -26.65
C GLY A 128 3.90 -1.52 -26.22
N THR A 129 4.78 -2.02 -27.10
CA THR A 129 5.70 -3.13 -26.75
C THR A 129 6.67 -2.70 -25.64
N LEU A 130 7.32 -1.55 -25.81
CA LEU A 130 8.25 -1.02 -24.80
C LEU A 130 7.54 -0.72 -23.48
N GLY A 131 6.32 -0.20 -23.54
CA GLY A 131 5.47 0.06 -22.38
C GLY A 131 5.11 -1.23 -21.62
N ILE A 132 4.68 -2.29 -22.32
CA ILE A 132 4.40 -3.60 -21.70
C ILE A 132 5.66 -4.15 -21.03
N LEU A 133 6.80 -4.13 -21.72
CA LEU A 133 8.08 -4.60 -21.15
C LEU A 133 8.49 -3.76 -19.93
N ALA A 134 8.28 -2.45 -19.97
CA ALA A 134 8.56 -1.56 -18.85
C ALA A 134 7.66 -1.85 -17.64
N VAL A 135 6.38 -2.19 -17.85
CA VAL A 135 5.47 -2.59 -16.77
C VAL A 135 5.87 -3.94 -16.18
N LEU A 136 6.21 -4.92 -17.01
CA LEU A 136 6.66 -6.25 -16.57
C LEU A 136 7.96 -6.16 -15.74
N GLU A 137 8.93 -5.37 -16.21
CA GLU A 137 10.18 -5.16 -15.49
C GLU A 137 9.97 -4.36 -14.19
N ALA A 138 9.07 -3.37 -14.17
CA ALA A 138 8.69 -2.68 -12.94
C ALA A 138 8.02 -3.64 -11.94
N CYS A 139 7.11 -4.50 -12.40
CA CYS A 139 6.47 -5.54 -11.59
C CYS A 139 7.52 -6.50 -10.98
N ARG A 140 8.53 -6.90 -11.75
CA ARG A 140 9.64 -7.72 -11.25
C ARG A 140 10.44 -7.02 -10.15
N ARG A 141 10.69 -5.71 -10.28
CA ARG A 141 11.46 -4.91 -9.32
C ARG A 141 10.71 -4.67 -8.02
N VAL A 142 9.42 -4.37 -8.10
CA VAL A 142 8.59 -3.97 -6.96
C VAL A 142 8.01 -5.20 -6.24
N VAL A 143 7.37 -6.12 -6.97
CA VAL A 143 6.62 -7.23 -6.38
C VAL A 143 7.39 -8.55 -6.45
N GLY A 144 7.95 -8.85 -7.62
CA GLY A 144 8.86 -9.98 -7.84
C GLY A 144 8.42 -10.98 -8.91
N LEU A 145 9.19 -12.06 -9.00
CA LEU A 145 9.06 -13.07 -10.06
C LEU A 145 7.72 -13.82 -10.13
N PRO A 146 7.02 -14.17 -9.02
CA PRO A 146 5.79 -14.95 -9.13
C PRO A 146 4.73 -14.30 -10.01
N ILE A 147 4.44 -13.00 -9.81
CA ILE A 147 3.45 -12.28 -10.63
C ILE A 147 3.94 -12.12 -12.07
N LEU A 148 5.23 -11.85 -12.26
CA LEU A 148 5.82 -11.76 -13.60
C LEU A 148 5.66 -13.06 -14.39
N ILE A 149 5.94 -14.20 -13.77
CA ILE A 149 5.81 -15.52 -14.41
C ILE A 149 4.36 -15.75 -14.83
N ILE A 150 3.40 -15.45 -13.96
CA ILE A 150 1.97 -15.59 -14.26
C ILE A 150 1.58 -14.70 -15.45
N ALA A 151 1.95 -13.42 -15.42
CA ALA A 151 1.65 -12.48 -16.51
C ALA A 151 2.26 -12.93 -17.85
N CYS A 152 3.55 -13.30 -17.85
CA CYS A 152 4.23 -13.80 -19.05
C CYS A 152 3.59 -15.11 -19.58
N SER A 153 3.12 -15.99 -18.69
CA SER A 153 2.45 -17.24 -19.08
C SER A 153 1.13 -16.96 -19.79
N PHE A 154 0.33 -16.01 -19.32
CA PHE A 154 -0.92 -15.63 -19.98
C PHE A 154 -0.69 -14.86 -21.29
N ILE A 155 0.36 -14.04 -21.37
CA ILE A 155 0.77 -13.42 -22.65
C ILE A 155 1.19 -14.51 -23.64
N ALA A 156 1.96 -15.51 -23.20
CA ALA A 156 2.35 -16.65 -24.04
C ALA A 156 1.13 -17.47 -24.49
N TYR A 157 0.16 -17.71 -23.60
CA TYR A 157 -1.10 -18.39 -23.91
C TYR A 157 -1.86 -17.69 -25.05
N ALA A 158 -1.89 -16.35 -25.09
CA ALA A 158 -2.52 -15.60 -26.17
C ALA A 158 -1.96 -15.91 -27.57
N PHE A 159 -0.68 -16.33 -27.65
CA PHE A 159 -0.05 -16.82 -28.88
C PHE A 159 -0.24 -18.34 -29.08
N LEU A 160 -0.12 -19.10 -27.99
CA LEU A 160 -0.07 -20.57 -28.02
C LEU A 160 -1.45 -21.24 -28.07
N GLY A 161 -2.54 -20.48 -28.02
CA GLY A 161 -3.92 -20.96 -28.13
C GLY A 161 -4.17 -22.08 -29.15
N PRO A 162 -3.65 -22.03 -30.39
CA PRO A 162 -3.90 -23.07 -31.39
C PRO A 162 -3.34 -24.44 -31.01
N TYR A 163 -2.31 -24.46 -30.16
CA TYR A 163 -1.61 -25.68 -29.72
C TYR A 163 -2.15 -26.21 -28.38
N MET A 164 -3.11 -25.52 -27.77
CA MET A 164 -3.66 -25.92 -26.46
C MET A 164 -4.77 -26.97 -26.62
N PRO A 165 -4.86 -27.93 -25.69
CA PRO A 165 -5.86 -29.00 -25.76
C PRO A 165 -7.24 -28.57 -25.24
N GLY A 166 -8.29 -29.21 -25.77
CA GLY A 166 -9.66 -29.12 -25.25
C GLY A 166 -10.20 -27.69 -25.20
N PHE A 167 -10.75 -27.30 -24.04
CA PHE A 167 -11.40 -26.01 -23.85
C PHE A 167 -10.44 -24.80 -23.87
N LEU A 168 -9.12 -25.04 -23.76
CA LEU A 168 -8.10 -24.00 -23.84
C LEU A 168 -7.71 -23.63 -25.28
N ASN A 169 -8.26 -24.34 -26.28
CA ASN A 169 -7.95 -24.08 -27.68
C ASN A 169 -8.63 -22.79 -28.17
N HIS A 170 -7.85 -21.92 -28.82
CA HIS A 170 -8.38 -20.77 -29.57
C HIS A 170 -7.48 -20.44 -30.75
N ARG A 171 -7.96 -19.60 -31.68
CA ARG A 171 -7.24 -19.23 -32.94
C ARG A 171 -5.85 -18.60 -32.75
N GLY A 172 -5.49 -18.21 -31.52
CA GLY A 172 -4.34 -17.35 -31.25
C GLY A 172 -4.57 -15.91 -31.73
N TYR A 173 -3.75 -14.99 -31.25
CA TYR A 173 -3.83 -13.57 -31.60
C TYR A 173 -2.51 -13.07 -32.21
N SER A 174 -2.62 -12.12 -33.14
CA SER A 174 -1.43 -11.49 -33.73
C SER A 174 -0.72 -10.60 -32.70
N PHE A 175 0.60 -10.44 -32.87
CA PHE A 175 1.40 -9.57 -32.01
C PHE A 175 0.82 -8.15 -31.90
N ARG A 176 0.42 -7.56 -33.04
CA ARG A 176 -0.21 -6.22 -33.07
C ARG A 176 -1.50 -6.16 -32.26
N ARG A 177 -2.33 -7.22 -32.33
CA ARG A 177 -3.59 -7.28 -31.57
C ARG A 177 -3.34 -7.43 -30.08
N ILE A 178 -2.36 -8.25 -29.68
CA ILE A 178 -2.00 -8.43 -28.27
C ILE A 178 -1.46 -7.13 -27.69
N VAL A 179 -0.49 -6.49 -28.35
CA VAL A 179 0.08 -5.21 -27.89
C VAL A 179 -1.01 -4.13 -27.84
N GLY A 180 -1.81 -4.03 -28.89
CA GLY A 180 -2.91 -3.06 -28.98
C GLY A 180 -3.92 -3.22 -27.84
N HIS A 181 -4.34 -4.45 -27.59
CA HIS A 181 -5.29 -4.77 -26.51
C HIS A 181 -4.67 -4.53 -25.13
N LEU A 182 -3.49 -5.07 -24.86
CA LEU A 182 -2.86 -5.00 -23.53
C LEU A 182 -2.44 -3.59 -23.13
N TYR A 183 -2.01 -2.73 -24.06
CA TYR A 183 -1.46 -1.42 -23.68
C TYR A 183 -2.41 -0.24 -23.87
N TYR A 184 -3.22 -0.24 -24.93
CA TYR A 184 -4.03 0.94 -25.30
C TYR A 184 -5.52 0.83 -24.89
N THR A 185 -5.98 -0.35 -24.48
CA THR A 185 -7.38 -0.53 -24.05
C THR A 185 -7.50 -0.55 -22.53
N THR A 186 -8.73 -0.34 -22.05
CA THR A 186 -9.08 -0.42 -20.64
C THR A 186 -9.33 -1.84 -20.14
N GLU A 187 -8.95 -2.85 -20.92
CA GLU A 187 -8.99 -4.28 -20.55
C GLU A 187 -7.60 -4.84 -20.25
N GLY A 188 -6.54 -4.05 -20.46
CA GLY A 188 -5.15 -4.42 -20.24
C GLY A 188 -4.51 -3.67 -19.07
N VAL A 189 -3.31 -3.14 -19.30
CA VAL A 189 -2.54 -2.34 -18.32
C VAL A 189 -3.35 -1.13 -17.84
N LEU A 190 -4.10 -0.48 -18.74
CA LEU A 190 -5.00 0.62 -18.39
C LEU A 190 -6.34 0.15 -17.79
N GLY A 191 -6.36 -1.05 -17.23
CA GLY A 191 -7.55 -1.71 -16.71
C GLY A 191 -8.17 -1.07 -15.49
N LEU A 192 -9.21 -1.75 -14.98
CA LEU A 192 -9.85 -1.41 -13.72
C LEU A 192 -8.87 -1.28 -12.54
N PRO A 193 -7.86 -2.15 -12.32
CA PRO A 193 -6.96 -2.01 -11.17
C PRO A 193 -6.17 -0.69 -11.21
N LEU A 194 -5.65 -0.32 -12.38
CA LEU A 194 -4.98 0.96 -12.54
C LEU A 194 -5.95 2.13 -12.42
N GLY A 195 -7.19 1.98 -12.89
CA GLY A 195 -8.27 2.94 -12.71
C GLY A 195 -8.53 3.24 -11.24
N VAL A 196 -8.80 2.21 -10.46
CA VAL A 196 -9.03 2.24 -9.02
C VAL A 196 -7.80 2.79 -8.27
N SER A 197 -6.59 2.41 -8.69
CA SER A 197 -5.33 2.97 -8.19
C SER A 197 -5.25 4.49 -8.41
N SER A 198 -5.61 4.94 -9.62
CA SER A 198 -5.49 6.32 -10.07
C SER A 198 -6.54 7.28 -9.53
N THR A 199 -7.62 6.78 -8.92
CA THR A 199 -8.70 7.60 -8.38
C THR A 199 -8.62 7.67 -6.87
N PHE A 200 -9.19 6.69 -6.16
CA PHE A 200 -9.38 6.76 -4.71
C PHE A 200 -8.23 6.13 -3.92
N ILE A 201 -7.62 5.04 -4.40
CA ILE A 201 -6.54 4.37 -3.65
C ILE A 201 -5.36 5.31 -3.43
N PHE A 202 -4.95 6.04 -4.47
CA PHE A 202 -3.83 6.96 -4.36
C PHE A 202 -4.09 8.02 -3.27
N LEU A 203 -5.29 8.59 -3.23
CA LEU A 203 -5.65 9.60 -2.22
C LEU A 203 -5.59 9.02 -0.81
N PHE A 204 -6.08 7.79 -0.61
CA PHE A 204 -6.01 7.13 0.69
C PHE A 204 -4.59 6.82 1.13
N ILE A 205 -3.73 6.34 0.22
CA ILE A 205 -2.33 6.07 0.54
C ILE A 205 -1.59 7.39 0.82
N LEU A 206 -1.81 8.44 0.02
CA LEU A 206 -1.20 9.74 0.23
C LEU A 206 -1.57 10.32 1.59
N PHE A 207 -2.85 10.23 1.94
CA PHE A 207 -3.36 10.73 3.19
C PHE A 207 -2.94 9.90 4.40
N GLY A 208 -2.98 8.56 4.27
CA GLY A 208 -2.48 7.64 5.29
C GLY A 208 -1.00 7.88 5.57
N ALA A 209 -0.19 8.07 4.52
CA ALA A 209 1.22 8.43 4.64
C ALA A 209 1.43 9.79 5.30
N PHE A 210 0.61 10.79 4.98
CA PHE A 210 0.64 12.09 5.67
C PHE A 210 0.31 11.93 7.15
N LEU A 211 -0.77 11.23 7.48
CA LEU A 211 -1.21 10.98 8.86
C LEU A 211 -0.16 10.24 9.69
N ASP A 212 0.49 9.23 9.11
CA ASP A 212 1.57 8.50 9.77
C ASP A 212 2.71 9.46 10.22
N LYS A 213 3.01 10.48 9.42
CA LYS A 213 4.00 11.52 9.77
C LYS A 213 3.51 12.55 10.79
N THR A 214 2.20 12.68 11.02
CA THR A 214 1.65 13.62 12.03
C THR A 214 1.76 13.11 13.47
N GLY A 215 2.20 11.86 13.67
CA GLY A 215 2.33 11.26 15.01
C GLY A 215 1.07 10.55 15.51
N ILE A 216 0.13 10.26 14.62
CA ILE A 216 -1.14 9.58 14.94
C ILE A 216 -0.95 8.20 15.60
N GLY A 217 0.15 7.51 15.28
CA GLY A 217 0.48 6.24 15.92
C GLY A 217 0.67 6.37 17.43
N LYS A 218 1.37 7.42 17.87
CA LYS A 218 1.54 7.70 19.31
C LYS A 218 0.20 8.04 19.95
N PHE A 219 -0.62 8.85 19.27
CA PHE A 219 -1.96 9.17 19.73
C PHE A 219 -2.81 7.91 19.99
N PHE A 220 -2.81 6.96 19.05
CA PHE A 220 -3.54 5.70 19.22
C PHE A 220 -3.02 4.85 20.38
N ILE A 221 -1.70 4.78 20.56
CA ILE A 221 -1.10 4.09 21.72
C ILE A 221 -1.52 4.77 23.03
N ASP A 222 -1.50 6.10 23.08
CA ASP A 222 -1.88 6.86 24.28
C ASP A 222 -3.38 6.71 24.59
N VAL A 223 -4.25 6.73 23.59
CA VAL A 223 -5.69 6.45 23.73
C VAL A 223 -5.92 5.02 24.22
N ALA A 224 -5.29 4.03 23.59
CA ALA A 224 -5.41 2.63 23.98
C ALA A 224 -4.95 2.40 25.42
N ASN A 225 -3.83 3.01 25.83
CA ASN A 225 -3.35 2.98 27.22
C ASN A 225 -4.35 3.59 28.20
N ALA A 226 -4.94 4.73 27.86
CA ALA A 226 -5.94 5.39 28.71
C ALA A 226 -7.20 4.52 28.90
N ILE A 227 -7.63 3.80 27.87
CA ILE A 227 -8.86 3.00 27.88
C ILE A 227 -8.66 1.62 28.52
N ALA A 228 -7.53 0.95 28.27
CA ALA A 228 -7.34 -0.46 28.63
C ALA A 228 -6.11 -0.76 29.48
N GLY A 229 -5.16 0.17 29.60
CA GLY A 229 -3.87 -0.06 30.28
C GLY A 229 -4.00 -0.40 31.77
N PHE A 230 -5.06 0.07 32.43
CA PHE A 230 -5.32 -0.22 33.85
C PHE A 230 -5.92 -1.61 34.10
N SER A 231 -6.42 -2.27 33.06
CA SER A 231 -7.09 -3.56 33.21
C SER A 231 -6.08 -4.70 33.33
N ALA A 232 -6.50 -5.86 33.86
CA ALA A 232 -5.64 -7.06 33.91
C ALA A 232 -5.14 -7.41 32.49
N GLY A 233 -3.82 -7.52 32.34
CA GLY A 233 -3.17 -7.68 31.04
C GLY A 233 -3.19 -6.44 30.16
N GLY A 234 -3.26 -5.25 30.77
CA GLY A 234 -3.43 -3.96 30.10
C GLY A 234 -2.56 -3.77 28.86
N PRO A 235 -1.22 -3.91 28.93
CA PRO A 235 -0.32 -3.86 27.78
C PRO A 235 -0.72 -4.70 26.57
N ALA A 236 -1.22 -5.93 26.78
CA ALA A 236 -1.64 -6.80 25.69
C ALA A 236 -2.94 -6.29 25.05
N LYS A 237 -3.89 -5.79 25.85
CA LYS A 237 -5.11 -5.16 25.33
C LYS A 237 -4.82 -3.85 24.61
N VAL A 238 -3.85 -3.08 25.10
CA VAL A 238 -3.35 -1.87 24.46
C VAL A 238 -2.78 -2.23 23.08
N ALA A 239 -2.00 -3.30 22.98
CA ALA A 239 -1.53 -3.82 21.70
C ALA A 239 -2.69 -4.08 20.74
N VAL A 240 -3.70 -4.85 21.16
CA VAL A 240 -4.87 -5.15 20.32
C VAL A 240 -5.62 -3.89 19.86
N ILE A 241 -5.92 -2.97 20.77
CA ILE A 241 -6.67 -1.74 20.43
C ILE A 241 -5.83 -0.82 19.55
N SER A 242 -4.57 -0.59 19.90
CA SER A 242 -3.70 0.31 19.12
C SER A 242 -3.41 -0.26 17.73
N SER A 243 -3.19 -1.57 17.58
CA SER A 243 -3.05 -2.21 16.27
C SER A 243 -4.35 -2.16 15.46
N ALA A 244 -5.52 -2.28 16.10
CA ALA A 244 -6.80 -2.07 15.43
C ALA A 244 -6.90 -0.65 14.86
N MET A 245 -6.65 0.36 15.69
CA MET A 245 -6.69 1.76 15.27
C MET A 245 -5.65 2.07 14.18
N MET A 246 -4.41 1.59 14.36
CA MET A 246 -3.34 1.77 13.37
C MET A 246 -3.65 1.07 12.05
N GLY A 247 -4.31 -0.09 12.10
CA GLY A 247 -4.77 -0.83 10.92
C GLY A 247 -5.71 -0.03 10.02
N THR A 248 -6.54 0.86 10.61
CA THR A 248 -7.42 1.78 9.85
C THR A 248 -6.63 2.71 8.91
N ILE A 249 -5.34 2.93 9.21
CA ILE A 249 -4.46 3.87 8.50
C ILE A 249 -3.48 3.15 7.60
N SER A 250 -2.80 2.12 8.12
CA SER A 250 -1.66 1.55 7.43
C SER A 250 -2.04 0.47 6.42
N GLY A 251 -3.13 -0.26 6.65
CA GLY A 251 -3.51 -1.41 5.82
C GLY A 251 -2.48 -2.54 5.76
N SER A 252 -1.37 -2.43 6.51
CA SER A 252 -0.17 -3.26 6.37
C SER A 252 0.17 -3.89 7.70
N SER A 253 0.24 -5.22 7.71
CA SER A 253 0.59 -6.02 8.89
C SER A 253 2.03 -5.74 9.35
N VAL A 254 2.95 -5.56 8.41
CA VAL A 254 4.37 -5.29 8.69
C VAL A 254 4.53 -3.89 9.29
N SER A 255 3.92 -2.88 8.67
CA SER A 255 3.96 -1.49 9.17
C SER A 255 3.33 -1.39 10.55
N ASN A 256 2.19 -2.05 10.76
CA ASN A 256 1.51 -2.08 12.06
C ASN A 256 2.38 -2.74 13.14
N THR A 257 2.94 -3.92 12.86
CA THR A 257 3.83 -4.65 13.81
C THR A 257 5.03 -3.80 14.20
N VAL A 258 5.60 -3.04 13.27
CA VAL A 258 6.71 -2.15 13.58
C VAL A 258 6.27 -0.93 14.39
N GLY A 259 5.15 -0.32 14.00
CA GLY A 259 4.60 0.87 14.65
C GLY A 259 4.20 0.59 16.10
N THR A 260 3.32 -0.39 16.33
CA THR A 260 2.81 -0.71 17.67
C THR A 260 3.73 -1.65 18.43
N GLY A 261 4.26 -2.68 17.76
CA GLY A 261 5.09 -3.74 18.38
C GLY A 261 6.39 -3.27 19.00
N SER A 262 7.00 -2.23 18.45
CA SER A 262 8.21 -1.61 19.01
C SER A 262 8.00 -1.10 20.44
N PHE A 263 6.75 -0.74 20.80
CA PHE A 263 6.38 -0.25 22.12
C PHE A 263 5.68 -1.33 22.98
N THR A 264 4.75 -2.08 22.39
CA THR A 264 3.87 -3.01 23.11
C THR A 264 4.59 -4.28 23.54
N ILE A 265 5.49 -4.84 22.70
CA ILE A 265 6.23 -6.07 23.02
C ILE A 265 7.11 -5.89 24.27
N PRO A 266 7.97 -4.85 24.37
CA PRO A 266 8.74 -4.62 25.59
C PRO A 266 7.86 -4.39 26.82
N LEU A 267 6.71 -3.72 26.67
CA LEU A 267 5.79 -3.44 27.76
C LEU A 267 5.11 -4.71 28.29
N MET A 268 4.65 -5.59 27.38
CA MET A 268 4.11 -6.91 27.74
C MET A 268 5.14 -7.76 28.49
N LYS A 269 6.39 -7.79 28.00
CA LYS A 269 7.49 -8.52 28.66
C LYS A 269 7.78 -7.98 30.06
N LYS A 270 7.82 -6.66 30.25
CA LYS A 270 8.03 -6.03 31.55
C LYS A 270 6.92 -6.34 32.56
N LEU A 271 5.68 -6.49 32.09
CA LEU A 271 4.55 -6.87 32.94
C LEU A 271 4.63 -8.32 33.42
N GLY A 272 5.31 -9.20 32.66
CA GLY A 272 5.46 -10.62 32.99
C GLY A 272 4.92 -11.58 31.93
N TYR A 273 4.50 -11.10 30.75
CA TYR A 273 4.20 -12.01 29.65
C TYR A 273 5.47 -12.69 29.13
N LYS A 274 5.34 -13.96 28.75
CA LYS A 274 6.39 -14.69 28.05
C LYS A 274 6.75 -13.99 26.73
N PRO A 275 8.03 -13.89 26.35
CA PRO A 275 8.45 -13.22 25.12
C PRO A 275 7.73 -13.74 23.86
N GLU A 276 7.49 -15.04 23.79
CA GLU A 276 6.84 -15.70 22.66
C GLU A 276 5.36 -15.30 22.56
N PHE A 277 4.67 -15.22 23.69
CA PHE A 277 3.28 -14.78 23.74
C PHE A 277 3.16 -13.29 23.37
N ALA A 278 4.05 -12.45 23.88
CA ALA A 278 4.07 -11.02 23.54
C ALA A 278 4.27 -10.80 22.02
N GLY A 279 5.18 -11.55 21.39
CA GLY A 279 5.36 -11.51 19.94
C GLY A 279 4.15 -12.05 19.17
N ALA A 280 3.54 -13.14 19.65
CA ALA A 280 2.37 -13.74 19.00
C ALA A 280 1.12 -12.83 19.06
N VAL A 281 0.88 -12.16 20.20
CA VAL A 281 -0.21 -11.19 20.34
C VAL A 281 -0.05 -10.05 19.35
N GLU A 282 1.15 -9.48 19.28
CA GLU A 282 1.44 -8.37 18.37
C GLU A 282 1.30 -8.79 16.90
N ALA A 283 1.84 -9.95 16.53
CA ALA A 283 1.74 -10.48 15.18
C ALA A 283 0.28 -10.75 14.78
N ALA A 284 -0.52 -11.34 15.68
CA ALA A 284 -1.94 -11.59 15.44
C ALA A 284 -2.72 -10.27 15.32
N ALA A 285 -2.59 -9.36 16.29
CA ALA A 285 -3.30 -8.08 16.27
C ALA A 285 -2.93 -7.24 15.04
N SER A 286 -1.65 -7.18 14.68
CA SER A 286 -1.16 -6.42 13.54
C SER A 286 -1.62 -6.99 12.19
N THR A 287 -1.73 -8.32 12.08
CA THR A 287 -2.28 -8.98 10.88
C THR A 287 -3.73 -8.56 10.64
N GLY A 288 -4.52 -8.38 11.71
CA GLY A 288 -5.89 -7.85 11.63
C GLY A 288 -5.99 -6.47 10.99
N GLY A 289 -4.89 -5.70 10.94
CA GLY A 289 -4.86 -4.40 10.26
C GLY A 289 -5.16 -4.48 8.76
N GLN A 290 -4.89 -5.62 8.11
CA GLN A 290 -5.29 -5.82 6.70
C GLN A 290 -6.80 -5.94 6.51
N LEU A 291 -7.55 -6.29 7.56
CA LEU A 291 -9.01 -6.41 7.53
C LEU A 291 -9.70 -5.11 7.95
N MET A 292 -8.98 -4.20 8.61
CA MET A 292 -9.57 -3.04 9.27
C MET A 292 -9.87 -1.90 8.27
N PRO A 293 -11.15 -1.50 8.11
CA PRO A 293 -11.51 -0.33 7.31
C PRO A 293 -11.01 1.00 7.93
N PRO A 294 -10.88 2.09 7.16
CA PRO A 294 -11.21 2.22 5.74
C PRO A 294 -10.08 1.93 4.78
N ILE A 295 -8.83 1.78 5.21
CA ILE A 295 -7.70 1.61 4.27
C ILE A 295 -7.49 0.15 3.89
N MET A 296 -7.56 -0.78 4.84
CA MET A 296 -7.44 -2.24 4.61
C MET A 296 -6.17 -2.65 3.82
N GLY A 297 -5.96 -3.95 3.66
CA GLY A 297 -4.85 -4.48 2.85
C GLY A 297 -5.14 -4.46 1.35
N ALA A 298 -4.07 -4.62 0.55
CA ALA A 298 -4.15 -4.69 -0.92
C ALA A 298 -5.20 -5.68 -1.46
N ALA A 299 -5.42 -6.78 -0.74
CA ALA A 299 -6.41 -7.80 -1.09
C ALA A 299 -7.86 -7.27 -1.11
N ALA A 300 -8.20 -6.26 -0.31
CA ALA A 300 -9.53 -5.66 -0.31
C ALA A 300 -9.83 -4.93 -1.64
N PHE A 301 -8.82 -4.27 -2.19
CA PHE A 301 -8.92 -3.62 -3.50
C PHE A 301 -9.06 -4.64 -4.62
N LEU A 302 -8.24 -5.72 -4.60
CA LEU A 302 -8.36 -6.83 -5.54
C LEU A 302 -9.75 -7.49 -5.48
N MET A 303 -10.32 -7.61 -4.28
CA MET A 303 -11.67 -8.15 -4.09
C MET A 303 -12.74 -7.23 -4.67
N ALA A 304 -12.68 -5.92 -4.39
CA ALA A 304 -13.59 -4.93 -4.97
C ALA A 304 -13.55 -4.98 -6.51
N GLU A 305 -12.35 -5.09 -7.08
CA GLU A 305 -12.13 -5.24 -8.51
C GLU A 305 -12.73 -6.54 -9.05
N THR A 306 -12.39 -7.69 -8.45
CA THR A 306 -12.84 -9.02 -8.91
C THR A 306 -14.36 -9.15 -8.86
N LEU A 307 -15.00 -8.52 -7.86
CA LEU A 307 -16.45 -8.52 -7.70
C LEU A 307 -17.15 -7.42 -8.52
N GLY A 308 -16.41 -6.45 -9.04
CA GLY A 308 -16.96 -5.29 -9.77
C GLY A 308 -17.86 -4.40 -8.90
N ILE A 309 -17.66 -4.39 -7.57
CA ILE A 309 -18.44 -3.58 -6.64
C ILE A 309 -17.59 -2.41 -6.10
N PRO A 310 -18.21 -1.30 -5.66
CA PRO A 310 -17.48 -0.19 -5.06
C PRO A 310 -16.65 -0.66 -3.85
N TYR A 311 -15.42 -0.14 -3.71
CA TYR A 311 -14.54 -0.47 -2.58
C TYR A 311 -15.22 -0.25 -1.23
N LEU A 312 -16.03 0.80 -1.10
CA LEU A 312 -16.76 1.11 0.12
C LEU A 312 -17.70 -0.05 0.53
N GLU A 313 -18.28 -0.79 -0.41
CA GLU A 313 -19.14 -1.95 -0.08
C GLU A 313 -18.31 -3.09 0.53
N VAL A 314 -17.10 -3.33 0.00
CA VAL A 314 -16.15 -4.29 0.60
C VAL A 314 -15.73 -3.82 2.00
N ALA A 315 -15.41 -2.52 2.15
CA ALA A 315 -15.01 -1.94 3.42
C ALA A 315 -16.12 -2.02 4.48
N LYS A 316 -17.37 -1.72 4.11
CA LYS A 316 -18.55 -1.88 4.99
C LYS A 316 -18.72 -3.34 5.40
N ALA A 317 -18.62 -4.27 4.46
CA ALA A 317 -18.74 -5.70 4.74
C ALA A 317 -17.63 -6.20 5.70
N ALA A 318 -16.43 -5.64 5.61
CA ALA A 318 -15.28 -6.01 6.45
C ALA A 318 -15.37 -5.51 7.90
N VAL A 319 -16.25 -4.57 8.23
CA VAL A 319 -16.43 -4.07 9.62
C VAL A 319 -16.77 -5.21 10.58
N ILE A 320 -17.69 -6.11 10.20
CA ILE A 320 -18.11 -7.23 11.06
C ILE A 320 -16.95 -8.22 11.29
N PRO A 321 -16.28 -8.75 10.25
CA PRO A 321 -15.08 -9.57 10.42
C PRO A 321 -13.99 -8.90 11.26
N ALA A 322 -13.73 -7.60 11.05
CA ALA A 322 -12.73 -6.87 11.81
C ALA A 322 -13.07 -6.82 13.31
N ILE A 323 -14.32 -6.47 13.66
CA ILE A 323 -14.78 -6.45 15.06
C ILE A 323 -14.64 -7.84 15.69
N LEU A 324 -15.08 -8.90 15.01
CA LEU A 324 -14.98 -10.26 15.52
C LEU A 324 -13.53 -10.69 15.72
N TYR A 325 -12.65 -10.38 14.76
CA TYR A 325 -11.23 -10.70 14.82
C TYR A 325 -10.54 -10.04 16.02
N PHE A 326 -10.67 -8.72 16.15
CA PHE A 326 -10.04 -7.99 17.26
C PHE A 326 -10.68 -8.32 18.61
N SER A 327 -11.99 -8.58 18.66
CA SER A 327 -12.66 -9.03 19.89
C SER A 327 -12.16 -10.42 20.33
N GLY A 328 -11.98 -11.35 19.38
CA GLY A 328 -11.43 -12.67 19.66
C GLY A 328 -10.03 -12.60 20.27
N ILE A 329 -9.15 -11.79 19.68
CA ILE A 329 -7.80 -11.57 20.24
C ILE A 329 -7.90 -10.89 21.61
N PHE A 330 -8.74 -9.86 21.75
CA PHE A 330 -8.93 -9.14 23.01
C PHE A 330 -9.37 -10.07 24.15
N ILE A 331 -10.33 -10.96 23.88
CA ILE A 331 -10.80 -11.96 24.86
C ILE A 331 -9.67 -12.92 25.21
N MET A 332 -8.94 -13.43 24.22
CA MET A 332 -7.82 -14.37 24.43
C MET A 332 -6.74 -13.76 25.33
N VAL A 333 -6.30 -12.53 25.04
CA VAL A 333 -5.28 -11.86 25.87
C VAL A 333 -5.79 -11.55 27.27
N HIS A 334 -7.09 -11.28 27.42
CA HIS A 334 -7.69 -11.05 28.73
C HIS A 334 -7.72 -12.33 29.58
N LEU A 335 -8.13 -13.44 28.99
CA LEU A 335 -8.19 -14.74 29.68
C LEU A 335 -6.79 -15.22 30.06
N GLU A 336 -5.80 -15.07 29.18
CA GLU A 336 -4.41 -15.42 29.49
C GLU A 336 -3.85 -14.53 30.61
N ALA A 337 -4.14 -13.22 30.59
CA ALA A 337 -3.74 -12.33 31.68
C ALA A 337 -4.29 -12.77 33.03
N LYS A 338 -5.56 -13.18 33.06
CA LYS A 338 -6.24 -13.66 34.27
C LYS A 338 -5.66 -14.98 34.75
N LYS A 339 -5.36 -15.90 33.84
CA LYS A 339 -4.71 -17.18 34.13
C LYS A 339 -3.32 -17.00 34.74
N LEU A 340 -2.56 -16.01 34.27
CA LEU A 340 -1.22 -15.68 34.77
C LEU A 340 -1.24 -14.75 35.99
N GLY A 341 -2.41 -14.28 36.44
CA GLY A 341 -2.53 -13.36 37.57
C GLY A 341 -1.94 -11.97 37.33
N LEU A 342 -1.84 -11.54 36.06
CA LEU A 342 -1.21 -10.26 35.70
C LEU A 342 -2.15 -9.08 36.02
N SER A 343 -1.63 -8.09 36.75
CA SER A 343 -2.29 -6.82 37.03
C SER A 343 -2.12 -5.83 35.88
N GLY A 344 -2.94 -4.77 35.88
CA GLY A 344 -2.78 -3.64 34.96
C GLY A 344 -1.80 -2.60 35.48
N ILE A 345 -1.50 -1.60 34.64
CA ILE A 345 -0.66 -0.47 35.03
C ILE A 345 -1.45 0.44 35.98
N PRO A 346 -0.83 0.93 37.08
CA PRO A 346 -1.45 1.91 37.96
C PRO A 346 -1.98 3.15 37.20
N ARG A 347 -3.19 3.62 37.56
CA ARG A 347 -3.90 4.68 36.82
C ARG A 347 -3.17 6.03 36.81
N ASP A 348 -2.32 6.27 37.78
CA ASP A 348 -1.46 7.45 37.91
C ASP A 348 -0.31 7.48 36.88
N GLN A 349 0.11 6.31 36.39
CA GLN A 349 1.14 6.17 35.36
C GLN A 349 0.57 6.17 33.94
N LEU A 350 -0.76 6.16 33.80
CA LEU A 350 -1.45 6.14 32.51
C LEU A 350 -1.82 7.54 32.03
N PRO A 351 -1.79 7.78 30.71
CA PRO A 351 -2.27 9.04 30.15
C PRO A 351 -3.76 9.21 30.44
N ARG A 352 -4.17 10.43 30.80
CA ARG A 352 -5.58 10.78 31.01
C ARG A 352 -6.24 11.03 29.66
N ILE A 353 -7.32 10.30 29.36
CA ILE A 353 -8.02 10.40 28.07
C ILE A 353 -8.42 11.85 27.71
N GLY A 354 -8.91 12.63 28.68
CA GLY A 354 -9.29 14.03 28.44
C GLY A 354 -8.13 14.92 28.02
N ARG A 355 -6.92 14.66 28.54
CA ARG A 355 -5.71 15.39 28.14
C ARG A 355 -5.26 14.98 26.74
N VAL A 356 -5.24 13.67 26.47
CA VAL A 356 -4.88 13.11 25.15
C VAL A 356 -5.80 13.66 24.06
N MET A 357 -7.12 13.66 24.29
CA MET A 357 -8.10 14.19 23.36
C MET A 357 -7.95 15.70 23.14
N LYS A 358 -7.64 16.47 24.19
CA LYS A 358 -7.41 17.91 24.08
C LYS A 358 -6.15 18.25 23.28
N GLU A 359 -5.06 17.52 23.50
CA GLU A 359 -3.77 17.81 22.87
C GLU A 359 -3.68 17.23 21.43
N GLN A 360 -4.22 16.03 21.21
CA GLN A 360 -3.99 15.25 19.99
C GLN A 360 -5.28 14.79 19.29
N GLY A 361 -6.47 15.04 19.86
CA GLY A 361 -7.74 14.58 19.28
C GLY A 361 -8.05 15.16 17.90
N HIS A 362 -7.43 16.28 17.53
CA HIS A 362 -7.51 16.85 16.18
C HIS A 362 -6.99 15.90 15.09
N LEU A 363 -6.13 14.93 15.44
CA LEU A 363 -5.63 13.90 14.52
C LEU A 363 -6.69 12.89 14.07
N ILE A 364 -7.89 12.89 14.70
CA ILE A 364 -9.03 12.08 14.26
C ILE A 364 -9.78 12.74 13.07
N LEU A 365 -9.81 14.06 13.00
CA LEU A 365 -10.54 14.79 11.95
C LEU A 365 -10.16 14.33 10.54
N PRO A 366 -8.86 14.14 10.22
CA PRO A 366 -8.44 13.61 8.93
C PRO A 366 -9.08 12.23 8.61
N LEU A 367 -9.17 11.32 9.58
CA LEU A 367 -9.76 9.98 9.38
C LEU A 367 -11.27 10.05 9.10
N LEU A 368 -11.95 10.94 9.82
CA LEU A 368 -13.38 11.20 9.58
C LEU A 368 -13.60 11.83 8.20
N ALA A 369 -12.72 12.72 7.77
CA ALA A 369 -12.77 13.30 6.43
C ALA A 369 -12.59 12.23 5.35
N ILE A 370 -11.64 11.29 5.50
CA ILE A 370 -11.51 10.15 4.58
C ILE A 370 -12.81 9.36 4.50
N LEU A 371 -13.37 8.96 5.65
CA LEU A 371 -14.60 8.18 5.69
C LEU A 371 -15.76 8.93 5.03
N TYR A 372 -15.86 10.23 5.27
CA TYR A 372 -16.90 11.08 4.69
C TYR A 372 -16.78 11.17 3.17
N PHE A 373 -15.59 11.49 2.64
CA PHE A 373 -15.37 11.58 1.19
C PHE A 373 -15.53 10.23 0.51
N LEU A 374 -15.10 9.13 1.15
CA LEU A 374 -15.31 7.78 0.64
C LEU A 374 -16.82 7.43 0.55
N VAL A 375 -17.62 7.88 1.52
CA VAL A 375 -19.09 7.66 1.51
C VAL A 375 -19.79 8.54 0.48
N GLN A 376 -19.29 9.75 0.23
CA GLN A 376 -19.85 10.64 -0.81
C GLN A 376 -19.54 10.17 -2.24
N GLY A 377 -18.45 9.42 -2.44
CA GLY A 377 -18.05 8.88 -3.74
C GLY A 377 -16.91 9.68 -4.36
#